data_AF-A0A1E5Q0I7-F1
#
_entry.id   AF-A0A1E5Q0I7-F1
#
_cell.length_a   1.000
_cell.length_b   1.000
_cell.length_c   1.000
_cell.angle_alpha   90.00
_cell.angle_beta   90.00
_cell.angle_gamma   90.00
#
_symmetry.space_group_name_H-M   'P 1'
#
loop_
_entity.id
_entity.type
_entity.pdbx_description
1 polymer ?
#
loop_
_entity_poly.entity_id
_entity_poly.type
_entity_poly.pdbx_seq_one_letter_code
_entity_poly.pdbx_strand_id
1 'polypeptide(L)'
;MSLFKPTPKLCKLLFGRASHCAYPECAELLIQEHRGQLSVTAEIAHIRAESAGGPRYDPAFEPVNKEENLLLLCPKHHGWIDDYADDYPVEELLDWKREQVAQGRSVGLTESQAERIFKALTTPQAEVEAVGVLSAGGENIVSKIENIKDFNPINGESVERHFGVRVSNVGAIGFSVDGVGVMFDLDGPPSAYLFPAAHRLHRPLKRLEPHANGVWLAEPDHLRLITQELIRKAWVPIRFRGFGDLGSGTRVYGPWVSALHLPIWEDHVTQEWLDALAQTAKETRVKLGWKP
;
A
#
# COMPACT_ATOMS: atom_id res chain seq x y z
N MET A 1 31.67 -6.41 16.52
CA MET A 1 30.25 -6.05 16.34
C MET A 1 29.59 -7.08 15.45
N SER A 2 28.49 -7.68 15.92
CA SER A 2 27.74 -8.68 15.16
C SER A 2 27.22 -8.11 13.83
N LEU A 3 27.32 -8.87 12.74
CA LEU A 3 26.74 -8.53 11.44
C LEU A 3 25.25 -8.92 11.35
N PHE A 4 24.68 -9.43 12.43
CA PHE A 4 23.31 -9.87 12.51
C PHE A 4 22.34 -8.72 12.20
N LYS A 5 21.53 -8.91 11.15
CA LYS A 5 20.43 -8.02 10.77
C LYS A 5 19.12 -8.82 10.85
N PRO A 6 18.32 -8.65 11.90
CA PRO A 6 17.09 -9.41 12.06
C PRO A 6 16.11 -9.07 10.93
N THR A 7 15.49 -10.10 10.35
CA THR A 7 14.47 -9.90 9.31
C THR A 7 13.21 -9.26 9.90
N PRO A 8 12.38 -8.55 9.10
CA PRO A 8 11.11 -8.01 9.58
C PRO A 8 10.18 -9.06 10.20
N LYS A 9 10.20 -10.30 9.69
CA LYS A 9 9.44 -11.42 10.26
C LYS A 9 9.94 -11.77 11.68
N LEU A 10 11.25 -11.82 11.88
CA LEU A 10 11.86 -12.15 13.17
C LEU A 10 11.59 -11.06 14.20
N CYS A 11 11.71 -9.78 13.84
CA CYS A 11 11.36 -8.67 14.73
C CYS A 11 9.89 -8.75 15.18
N LYS A 12 8.95 -9.03 14.26
CA LYS A 12 7.53 -9.20 14.59
C LYS A 12 7.29 -10.34 15.58
N LEU A 13 8.00 -11.46 15.44
CA LEU A 13 7.87 -12.60 16.35
C LEU A 13 8.42 -12.28 17.75
N LEU A 14 9.57 -11.62 17.83
CA LEU A 14 10.19 -11.24 19.11
C LEU A 14 9.34 -10.21 19.86
N PHE A 15 9.06 -9.06 19.22
CA PHE A 15 8.31 -7.98 19.83
C PHE A 15 6.81 -8.27 19.99
N GLY A 16 6.27 -9.25 19.25
CA GLY A 16 4.88 -9.70 19.41
C GLY A 16 4.68 -10.66 20.59
N ARG A 17 5.76 -11.19 21.18
CA ARG A 17 5.71 -12.16 22.29
C ARG A 17 6.26 -11.62 23.61
N ALA A 18 6.72 -10.38 23.63
CA ALA A 18 7.36 -9.76 24.79
C ALA A 18 6.88 -8.31 24.89
N SER A 19 6.76 -7.81 26.12
CA SER A 19 6.37 -6.42 26.41
C SER A 19 7.40 -5.68 27.27
N HIS A 20 8.28 -6.42 27.95
CA HIS A 20 9.30 -5.89 28.86
C HIS A 20 10.64 -6.59 28.66
N CYS A 21 11.70 -6.02 29.23
CA CYS A 21 13.03 -6.62 29.32
C CYS A 21 12.97 -8.05 29.90
N ALA A 22 13.76 -8.97 29.35
CA ALA A 22 13.83 -10.36 29.82
C ALA A 22 14.55 -10.53 31.16
N TYR A 23 15.36 -9.55 31.57
CA TYR A 23 16.08 -9.61 32.85
C TYR A 23 15.07 -9.71 34.02
N PRO A 24 15.28 -10.63 34.99
CA PRO A 24 14.37 -10.81 36.12
C PRO A 24 14.08 -9.51 36.87
N GLU A 25 12.82 -9.30 37.23
CA GLU A 25 12.35 -8.11 37.97
C GLU A 25 12.54 -6.77 37.23
N CYS A 26 12.98 -6.76 35.97
CA CYS A 26 13.10 -5.54 35.18
C CYS A 26 11.74 -5.18 34.54
N ALA A 27 11.11 -4.12 35.05
CA ALA A 27 9.86 -3.57 34.52
C ALA A 27 10.06 -2.63 33.30
N GLU A 28 11.26 -2.60 32.69
CA GLU A 28 11.52 -1.72 31.55
C GLU A 28 10.73 -2.18 30.33
N LEU A 29 9.84 -1.32 29.82
CA LEU A 29 9.09 -1.58 28.59
C LEU A 29 10.02 -1.63 27.38
N LEU A 30 9.69 -2.48 26.40
CA LEU A 30 10.45 -2.56 25.14
C LEU A 30 10.24 -1.36 24.21
N ILE A 31 9.10 -0.69 24.37
CA ILE A 31 8.73 0.53 23.67
C ILE A 31 8.26 1.52 24.72
N GLN A 32 8.87 2.68 24.75
CA GLN A 32 8.51 3.76 25.66
C GLN A 32 8.07 5.00 24.91
N GLU A 33 7.20 5.78 25.55
CA GLU A 33 6.81 7.09 25.08
C GLU A 33 7.56 8.17 25.85
N HIS A 34 8.26 9.05 25.13
CA HIS A 34 8.85 10.25 25.69
C HIS A 34 8.36 11.47 24.91
N ARG A 35 7.65 12.38 25.58
CA ARG A 35 7.12 13.62 24.97
C ARG A 35 6.26 13.38 23.73
N GLY A 36 5.40 12.36 23.76
CA GLY A 36 4.54 12.02 22.61
C GLY A 36 5.24 11.23 21.50
N GLN A 37 6.50 10.85 21.68
CA GLN A 37 7.27 10.09 20.70
C GLN A 37 7.56 8.69 21.23
N LEU A 38 7.23 7.67 20.42
CA LEU A 38 7.57 6.29 20.72
C LEU A 38 9.02 6.01 20.34
N SER A 39 9.76 5.38 21.25
CA SER A 39 11.12 4.90 21.03
C SER A 39 11.23 3.43 21.41
N VAL A 40 11.98 2.66 20.62
CA VAL A 40 12.35 1.29 20.99
C VAL A 40 13.49 1.37 22.02
N THR A 41 13.27 0.78 23.18
CA THR A 41 14.19 0.74 24.33
C THR A 41 14.66 -0.70 24.58
N ALA A 42 14.74 -1.48 23.51
CA ALA A 42 15.09 -2.89 23.55
C ALA A 42 16.13 -3.23 22.49
N GLU A 43 17.03 -4.14 22.86
CA GLU A 43 18.08 -4.73 22.03
C GLU A 43 17.86 -6.24 21.95
N ILE A 44 18.23 -6.82 20.82
CA ILE A 44 18.10 -8.26 20.58
C ILE A 44 19.42 -8.92 20.96
N ALA A 45 19.41 -9.73 22.01
CA ALA A 45 20.57 -10.47 22.48
C ALA A 45 20.51 -11.94 22.05
N HIS A 46 21.66 -12.48 21.66
CA HIS A 46 21.85 -13.91 21.44
C HIS A 46 22.08 -14.63 22.77
N ILE A 47 21.36 -15.74 22.98
CA ILE A 47 21.64 -16.67 24.09
C ILE A 47 22.96 -17.38 23.84
N ARG A 48 23.11 -17.99 22.66
CA ARG A 48 24.36 -18.58 22.17
C ARG A 48 24.90 -17.79 20.98
N ALA A 49 26.19 -17.45 20.99
CA ALA A 49 26.81 -16.66 19.92
C ALA A 49 26.94 -17.41 18.57
N GLU A 50 27.00 -16.63 17.48
CA GLU A 50 27.15 -17.12 16.10
C GLU A 50 28.58 -17.49 15.72
N SER A 51 29.56 -16.82 16.32
CA SER A 51 30.96 -16.95 15.93
C SER A 51 31.74 -17.80 16.92
N ALA A 52 32.66 -18.62 16.41
CA ALA A 52 33.64 -19.32 17.22
C ALA A 52 34.45 -18.31 18.04
N GLY A 53 34.50 -18.50 19.35
CA GLY A 53 35.12 -17.58 20.31
C GLY A 53 34.19 -16.48 20.84
N GLY A 54 32.92 -16.45 20.42
CA GLY A 54 31.90 -15.59 21.03
C GLY A 54 31.32 -16.17 22.33
N PRO A 55 30.64 -15.35 23.14
CA PRO A 55 29.96 -15.78 24.36
C PRO A 55 29.08 -17.01 24.16
N ARG A 56 29.29 -18.04 24.98
CA ARG A 56 28.46 -19.26 24.99
C ARG A 56 28.36 -19.94 23.62
N TYR A 57 29.40 -19.84 22.79
CA TYR A 57 29.43 -20.49 21.48
C TYR A 57 29.34 -22.01 21.62
N ASP A 58 28.41 -22.61 20.87
CA ASP A 58 28.25 -24.05 20.76
C ASP A 58 28.32 -24.45 19.28
N PRO A 59 29.37 -25.17 18.84
CA PRO A 59 29.53 -25.56 17.45
C PRO A 59 28.45 -26.53 16.95
N ALA A 60 27.74 -27.21 17.86
CA ALA A 60 26.63 -28.10 17.51
C ALA A 60 25.27 -27.37 17.44
N PHE A 61 25.22 -26.08 17.80
CA PHE A 61 23.98 -25.31 17.83
C PHE A 61 23.74 -24.58 16.50
N GLU A 62 22.89 -25.16 15.66
CA GLU A 62 22.54 -24.61 14.35
C GLU A 62 21.55 -23.41 14.35
N PRO A 63 20.55 -23.30 15.25
CA PRO A 63 19.52 -22.27 15.14
C PRO A 63 19.92 -20.91 15.75
N VAL A 64 21.15 -20.44 15.52
CA VAL A 64 21.71 -19.24 16.20
C VAL A 64 20.87 -17.98 15.99
N ASN A 65 20.40 -17.74 14.76
CA ASN A 65 19.61 -16.56 14.40
C ASN A 65 18.10 -16.81 14.42
N LYS A 66 17.65 -17.87 15.11
CA LYS A 66 16.22 -18.20 15.26
C LYS A 66 15.65 -17.61 16.54
N GLU A 67 14.34 -17.44 16.57
CA GLU A 67 13.62 -16.77 17.66
C GLU A 67 13.87 -17.43 19.03
N GLU A 68 14.06 -18.73 19.04
CA GLU A 68 14.27 -19.54 20.24
C GLU A 68 15.63 -19.25 20.91
N ASN A 69 16.60 -18.69 20.18
CA ASN A 69 17.93 -18.33 20.69
C ASN A 69 18.08 -16.82 20.95
N LEU A 70 17.00 -16.05 20.87
CA LEU A 70 17.03 -14.59 20.97
C LEU A 70 16.09 -14.10 22.07
N LEU A 71 16.54 -13.19 22.93
CA LEU A 71 15.72 -12.49 23.91
C LEU A 71 15.83 -10.98 23.75
N LEU A 72 14.84 -10.24 24.28
CA LEU A 72 14.86 -8.78 24.25
C LEU A 72 15.26 -8.22 25.62
N LEU A 73 16.24 -7.32 25.64
CA LEU A 73 16.77 -6.70 26.86
C LEU A 73 16.79 -5.18 26.69
N CYS A 74 16.67 -4.43 27.77
CA CYS A 74 16.97 -3.00 27.71
C CYS A 74 18.49 -2.77 27.58
N PRO A 75 18.94 -1.60 27.10
CA PRO A 75 20.36 -1.33 26.87
C PRO A 75 21.26 -1.60 28.09
N LYS A 76 20.73 -1.35 29.30
CA LYS A 76 21.43 -1.62 30.55
C LYS A 76 21.76 -3.11 30.73
N HIS A 77 20.75 -3.97 30.63
CA HIS A 77 20.93 -5.41 30.88
C HIS A 77 21.56 -6.13 29.69
N HIS A 78 21.37 -5.61 28.47
CA HIS A 78 22.13 -6.08 27.31
C HIS A 78 23.63 -5.84 27.52
N GLY A 79 24.03 -4.63 27.93
CA GLY A 79 25.42 -4.31 28.24
C GLY A 79 26.03 -5.22 29.31
N TRP A 80 25.28 -5.55 30.37
CA TRP A 80 25.75 -6.47 31.40
C TRP A 80 26.06 -7.88 30.86
N ILE A 81 25.18 -8.42 30.02
CA ILE A 81 25.39 -9.77 29.46
C ILE A 81 26.54 -9.80 28.46
N ASP A 82 26.77 -8.70 27.75
CA ASP A 82 27.91 -8.55 26.85
C ASP A 82 29.23 -8.43 27.63
N ASP A 83 29.26 -7.61 28.69
CA ASP A 83 30.47 -7.31 29.48
C ASP A 83 30.88 -8.49 30.39
N TYR A 84 29.91 -9.25 30.91
CA TYR A 84 30.12 -10.34 31.87
C TYR A 84 29.60 -11.68 31.33
N ALA A 85 29.93 -12.00 30.08
CA ALA A 85 29.44 -13.18 29.38
C ALA A 85 29.53 -14.51 30.18
N ASP A 86 30.60 -14.70 30.94
CA ASP A 86 30.84 -15.92 31.73
C ASP A 86 29.91 -16.07 32.94
N ASP A 87 29.33 -14.95 33.43
CA ASP A 87 28.43 -14.94 34.58
C ASP A 87 26.97 -15.23 34.21
N TYR A 88 26.64 -15.26 32.92
CA TYR A 88 25.28 -15.50 32.42
C TYR A 88 25.25 -16.80 31.62
N PRO A 89 25.03 -17.98 32.24
CA PRO A 89 24.98 -19.25 31.55
C PRO A 89 23.75 -19.36 30.63
N VAL A 90 23.86 -20.25 29.65
CA VAL A 90 22.85 -20.46 28.61
C VAL A 90 21.49 -20.83 29.18
N GLU A 91 21.47 -21.67 30.20
CA GLU A 91 20.28 -22.19 30.86
C GLU A 91 19.49 -21.05 31.52
N GLU A 92 20.18 -20.12 32.17
CA GLU A 92 19.58 -18.96 32.81
C GLU A 92 18.94 -18.02 31.79
N LEU A 93 19.62 -17.74 30.67
CA LEU A 93 19.08 -16.90 29.61
C LEU A 93 17.86 -17.55 28.91
N LEU A 94 17.84 -18.88 28.81
CA LEU A 94 16.65 -19.61 28.35
C LEU A 94 15.48 -19.47 29.33
N ASP A 95 15.74 -19.46 30.63
CA ASP A 95 14.71 -19.23 31.65
C ASP A 95 14.12 -17.84 31.54
N TRP A 96 14.99 -16.82 31.39
CA TRP A 96 14.58 -15.44 31.18
C TRP A 96 13.71 -15.29 29.93
N LYS A 97 14.11 -15.94 28.82
CA LYS A 97 13.33 -15.98 27.59
C LYS A 97 11.95 -16.60 27.80
N ARG A 98 11.86 -17.72 28.52
CA ARG A 98 10.59 -18.40 28.81
C ARG A 98 9.65 -17.50 29.62
N GLU A 99 10.18 -16.86 30.66
CA GLU A 99 9.43 -15.95 31.52
C GLU A 99 8.96 -14.70 30.77
N GLN A 100 9.85 -14.07 29.99
CA GLN A 100 9.52 -12.93 29.13
C GLN A 100 8.36 -13.25 28.19
N VAL A 101 8.35 -14.44 27.58
CA VAL A 101 7.28 -14.88 26.68
C VAL A 101 5.98 -15.15 27.44
N ALA A 102 6.05 -15.70 28.65
CA ALA A 102 4.88 -15.94 29.49
C ALA A 102 4.21 -14.62 29.90
N GLN A 103 5.00 -13.62 30.31
CA GLN A 103 4.54 -12.29 30.67
C GLN A 103 4.08 -11.48 29.44
N GLY A 104 4.71 -11.65 28.28
CA GLY A 104 4.29 -10.98 27.05
C GLY A 104 2.91 -11.45 26.56
N ARG A 105 2.52 -12.69 26.88
CA ARG A 105 1.18 -13.24 26.56
C ARG A 105 0.07 -12.71 27.47
N SER A 106 0.38 -12.13 28.62
CA SER A 106 -0.61 -11.62 29.58
C SER A 106 -1.00 -10.15 29.37
N VAL A 107 -0.42 -9.46 28.37
CA VAL A 107 -0.70 -8.04 28.09
C VAL A 107 -1.59 -7.85 26.86
N GLY A 108 -2.88 -7.55 27.12
CA GLY A 108 -3.43 -6.25 26.73
C GLY A 108 -4.11 -6.06 25.36
N LEU A 109 -4.50 -7.11 24.62
CA LEU A 109 -5.39 -6.95 23.46
C LEU A 109 -6.70 -7.71 23.68
N THR A 110 -7.81 -6.99 23.56
CA THR A 110 -9.12 -7.62 23.42
C THR A 110 -9.18 -8.39 22.10
N GLU A 111 -10.06 -9.38 22.01
CA GLU A 111 -10.28 -10.13 20.77
C GLU A 111 -10.55 -9.21 19.56
N SER A 112 -11.32 -8.14 19.78
CA SER A 112 -11.58 -7.12 18.75
C SER A 112 -10.34 -6.30 18.34
N GLN A 113 -9.40 -6.05 19.25
CA GLN A 113 -8.13 -5.38 18.91
C GLN A 113 -7.22 -6.33 18.11
N ALA A 114 -7.17 -7.61 18.49
CA ALA A 114 -6.43 -8.64 17.77
C ALA A 114 -6.98 -8.82 16.34
N GLU A 115 -8.30 -8.87 16.16
CA GLU A 115 -8.94 -8.98 14.85
C GLU A 115 -8.65 -7.75 13.97
N ARG A 116 -8.70 -6.53 14.53
CA ARG A 116 -8.36 -5.30 13.80
C ARG A 116 -6.93 -5.29 13.31
N ILE A 117 -5.98 -5.71 14.15
CA ILE A 117 -4.56 -5.80 13.79
C ILE A 117 -4.39 -6.87 12.70
N PHE A 118 -4.99 -8.04 12.87
CA PHE A 118 -4.95 -9.10 11.87
C PHE A 118 -5.48 -8.64 10.52
N LYS A 119 -6.65 -7.99 10.50
CA LYS A 119 -7.24 -7.45 9.27
C LYS A 119 -6.34 -6.40 8.62
N ALA A 120 -5.79 -5.47 9.40
CA ALA A 120 -4.87 -4.44 8.88
C ALA A 120 -3.58 -5.04 8.26
N LEU A 121 -3.12 -6.17 8.79
CA LEU A 121 -1.91 -6.85 8.34
C LEU A 121 -2.15 -7.95 7.28
N THR A 122 -3.40 -8.25 6.93
CA THR A 122 -3.74 -9.31 5.96
C THR A 122 -4.62 -8.82 4.81
N THR A 123 -5.29 -7.68 4.97
CA THR A 123 -6.18 -7.11 3.95
C THR A 123 -5.46 -5.96 3.24
N PRO A 124 -5.22 -6.06 1.92
CA PRO A 124 -4.76 -4.93 1.12
C PRO A 124 -5.71 -3.73 1.25
N GLN A 125 -5.16 -2.55 1.47
CA GLN A 125 -5.93 -1.30 1.45
C GLN A 125 -5.36 -0.38 0.39
N ALA A 126 -6.19 -0.06 -0.61
CA ALA A 126 -5.82 0.81 -1.70
C ALA A 126 -6.78 1.99 -1.79
N GLU A 127 -6.27 3.13 -2.23
CA GLU A 127 -7.06 4.25 -2.73
C GLU A 127 -6.83 4.39 -4.22
N VAL A 128 -7.91 4.69 -4.95
CA VAL A 128 -7.89 4.85 -6.40
C VAL A 128 -8.41 6.22 -6.77
N GLU A 129 -7.70 6.92 -7.63
CA GLU A 129 -8.03 8.29 -8.04
C GLU A 129 -7.89 8.43 -9.57
N ALA A 130 -8.88 9.04 -10.22
CA ALA A 130 -8.75 9.50 -11.59
C ALA A 130 -7.90 10.78 -11.62
N VAL A 131 -6.83 10.78 -12.41
CA VAL A 131 -5.85 11.88 -12.42
C VAL A 131 -5.61 12.39 -13.83
N GLY A 132 -5.32 13.69 -13.91
CA GLY A 132 -4.76 14.30 -15.09
C GLY A 132 -3.24 14.24 -15.05
N VAL A 133 -2.62 13.96 -16.19
CA VAL A 133 -1.15 13.96 -16.31
C VAL A 133 -0.74 14.94 -17.40
N LEU A 134 0.13 15.87 -17.04
CA LEU A 134 0.68 16.88 -17.92
C LEU A 134 2.10 16.45 -18.27
N SER A 135 2.38 16.25 -19.55
CA SER A 135 3.71 15.92 -20.03
C SER A 135 4.35 17.14 -20.69
N ALA A 136 5.43 17.64 -20.10
CA ALA A 136 6.19 18.79 -20.57
C ALA A 136 7.69 18.56 -20.36
N GLY A 137 8.52 18.83 -21.37
CA GLY A 137 9.98 18.67 -21.26
C GLY A 137 10.48 17.27 -20.90
N GLY A 138 9.67 16.21 -21.11
CA GLY A 138 9.99 14.84 -20.70
C GLY A 138 9.64 14.50 -19.24
N GLU A 139 9.04 15.43 -18.50
CA GLU A 139 8.53 15.21 -17.15
C GLU A 139 7.02 15.05 -17.14
N ASN A 140 6.52 14.25 -16.20
CA ASN A 140 5.08 14.04 -15.98
C ASN A 140 4.66 14.67 -14.65
N ILE A 141 3.77 15.65 -14.73
CA ILE A 141 3.14 16.28 -13.57
C ILE A 141 1.75 15.68 -13.38
N VAL A 142 1.51 15.07 -12.23
CA VAL A 142 0.22 14.45 -11.92
C VAL A 142 -0.62 15.42 -11.09
N SER A 143 -1.83 15.72 -11.57
CA SER A 143 -2.78 16.62 -10.93
C SER A 143 -4.15 15.97 -10.82
N LYS A 144 -5.05 16.58 -10.05
CA LYS A 144 -6.48 16.32 -10.14
C LYS A 144 -6.95 16.46 -11.58
N ILE A 145 -7.77 15.50 -12.03
CA ILE A 145 -8.27 15.47 -13.40
C ILE A 145 -9.12 16.70 -13.72
N GLU A 146 -9.80 17.27 -12.73
CA GLU A 146 -10.62 18.46 -12.86
C GLU A 146 -9.80 19.69 -13.24
N ASN A 147 -8.55 19.75 -12.78
CA ASN A 147 -7.68 20.90 -12.95
C ASN A 147 -6.81 20.79 -14.23
N ILE A 148 -6.86 19.69 -14.97
CA ILE A 148 -5.91 19.43 -16.07
C ILE A 148 -5.97 20.50 -17.18
N LYS A 149 -7.14 21.12 -17.37
CA LYS A 149 -7.37 22.18 -18.36
C LYS A 149 -6.83 23.55 -17.90
N ASP A 150 -6.71 23.77 -16.59
CA ASP A 150 -6.31 25.05 -16.01
C ASP A 150 -4.79 25.25 -16.01
N PHE A 151 -4.02 24.17 -16.20
CA PHE A 151 -2.57 24.25 -16.27
C PHE A 151 -2.11 24.62 -17.68
N ASN A 152 -1.51 25.81 -17.81
CA ASN A 152 -0.76 26.26 -18.97
C ASN A 152 0.69 26.57 -18.54
N PRO A 153 1.71 26.08 -19.25
CA PRO A 153 3.10 26.34 -18.89
C PRO A 153 3.44 27.80 -19.15
N ILE A 154 4.21 28.38 -18.23
CA ILE A 154 4.65 29.78 -18.29
C ILE A 154 5.51 30.04 -19.54
N ASN A 155 6.27 29.04 -19.98
CA ASN A 155 7.25 29.16 -21.06
C ASN A 155 6.63 29.02 -22.47
N GLY A 156 5.32 28.83 -22.60
CA GLY A 156 4.64 28.69 -23.89
C GLY A 156 4.93 27.37 -24.63
N GLU A 157 5.56 26.39 -23.98
CA GLU A 157 5.73 25.04 -24.54
C GLU A 157 4.38 24.34 -24.71
N SER A 158 4.28 23.47 -25.73
CA SER A 158 3.11 22.60 -25.90
C SER A 158 3.12 21.52 -24.81
N VAL A 159 2.02 21.40 -24.06
CA VAL A 159 1.84 20.35 -23.04
C VAL A 159 0.89 19.31 -23.58
N GLU A 160 1.32 18.05 -23.53
CA GLU A 160 0.41 16.93 -23.77
C GLU A 160 -0.39 16.64 -22.50
N ARG A 161 -1.70 16.53 -22.67
CA ARG A 161 -2.64 16.26 -21.58
C ARG A 161 -3.11 14.82 -21.67
N HIS A 162 -2.72 14.04 -20.68
CA HIS A 162 -3.02 12.63 -20.56
C HIS A 162 -4.01 12.39 -19.43
N PHE A 163 -4.76 11.30 -19.55
CA PHE A 163 -5.62 10.81 -18.50
C PHE A 163 -5.01 9.55 -17.89
N GLY A 164 -5.10 9.41 -16.57
CA GLY A 164 -4.64 8.22 -15.89
C GLY A 164 -5.43 7.90 -14.63
N VAL A 165 -5.04 6.79 -14.02
CA VAL A 165 -5.54 6.34 -12.73
C VAL A 165 -4.36 6.12 -11.81
N ARG A 166 -4.41 6.76 -10.64
CA ARG A 166 -3.48 6.54 -9.55
C ARG A 166 -4.03 5.45 -8.64
N VAL A 167 -3.20 4.47 -8.31
CA VAL A 167 -3.47 3.50 -7.24
C VAL A 167 -2.43 3.70 -6.15
N SER A 168 -2.88 3.95 -4.93
CA SER A 168 -2.05 4.21 -3.76
C SER A 168 -2.23 3.09 -2.74
N ASN A 169 -1.14 2.55 -2.21
CA ASN A 169 -1.19 1.66 -1.06
C ASN A 169 -1.28 2.50 0.22
N VAL A 170 -2.44 2.47 0.87
CA VAL A 170 -2.69 3.16 2.14
C VAL A 170 -2.69 2.19 3.33
N GLY A 171 -2.42 0.91 3.09
CA GLY A 171 -2.39 -0.15 4.09
C GLY A 171 -0.99 -0.48 4.60
N ALA A 172 -0.93 -1.43 5.53
CA ALA A 172 0.31 -1.85 6.20
C ALA A 172 1.08 -2.97 5.45
N ILE A 173 0.53 -3.49 4.35
CA ILE A 173 1.12 -4.58 3.56
C ILE A 173 1.23 -4.24 2.09
N GLY A 174 2.33 -4.68 1.46
CA GLY A 174 2.52 -4.51 0.02
C GLY A 174 1.68 -5.50 -0.79
N PHE A 175 1.07 -5.02 -1.87
CA PHE A 175 0.22 -5.81 -2.78
C PHE A 175 0.57 -5.56 -4.26
N SER A 176 0.28 -6.55 -5.11
CA SER A 176 0.36 -6.39 -6.56
C SER A 176 -0.87 -5.64 -7.08
N VAL A 177 -0.69 -4.83 -8.12
CA VAL A 177 -1.79 -4.29 -8.92
C VAL A 177 -1.82 -5.06 -10.24
N ASP A 178 -2.87 -5.84 -10.45
CA ASP A 178 -3.05 -6.78 -11.56
C ASP A 178 -3.75 -6.14 -12.78
N GLY A 179 -4.52 -5.08 -12.54
CA GLY A 179 -5.26 -4.37 -13.57
C GLY A 179 -5.62 -2.97 -13.14
N VAL A 180 -5.65 -2.03 -14.09
CA VAL A 180 -6.08 -0.66 -13.85
C VAL A 180 -6.96 -0.24 -15.01
N GLY A 181 -8.03 0.47 -14.72
CA GLY A 181 -8.94 0.93 -15.74
C GLY A 181 -9.95 1.92 -15.21
N VAL A 182 -10.97 2.18 -16.01
CA VAL A 182 -12.02 3.14 -15.70
C VAL A 182 -13.38 2.55 -15.96
N MET A 183 -14.33 2.94 -15.12
CA MET A 183 -15.72 2.57 -15.28
C MET A 183 -16.54 3.81 -15.62
N PHE A 184 -17.36 3.70 -16.66
CA PHE A 184 -18.28 4.73 -17.09
C PHE A 184 -19.68 4.44 -16.54
N ASP A 185 -20.33 5.50 -16.06
CA ASP A 185 -21.77 5.55 -15.83
C ASP A 185 -22.43 6.08 -17.11
N LEU A 186 -23.28 5.25 -17.71
CA LEU A 186 -23.93 5.50 -18.99
C LEU A 186 -25.45 5.68 -18.86
N ASP A 187 -25.99 5.78 -17.63
CA ASP A 187 -27.43 5.67 -17.34
C ASP A 187 -28.03 4.39 -17.97
N GLY A 188 -27.37 3.27 -17.64
CA GLY A 188 -27.58 1.92 -18.17
C GLY A 188 -26.51 0.95 -17.66
N PRO A 189 -26.19 -0.13 -18.38
CA PRO A 189 -25.20 -1.10 -17.93
C PRO A 189 -23.82 -0.44 -17.84
N PRO A 190 -23.08 -0.62 -16.72
CA PRO A 190 -21.77 -0.03 -16.55
C PRO A 190 -20.80 -0.60 -17.58
N SER A 191 -19.99 0.27 -18.18
CA SER A 191 -18.94 -0.13 -19.13
C SER A 191 -17.58 0.12 -18.51
N ALA A 192 -16.74 -0.92 -18.49
CA ALA A 192 -15.38 -0.83 -18.00
C ALA A 192 -14.40 -0.84 -19.17
N TYR A 193 -13.49 0.13 -19.17
CA TYR A 193 -12.32 0.16 -20.03
C TYR A 193 -11.09 -0.17 -19.18
N LEU A 194 -10.55 -1.36 -19.37
CA LEU A 194 -9.25 -1.72 -18.80
C LEU A 194 -8.16 -1.03 -19.63
N PHE A 195 -7.22 -0.37 -18.97
CA PHE A 195 -6.09 0.19 -19.68
C PHE A 195 -5.32 -0.97 -20.33
N PRO A 196 -4.95 -0.86 -21.62
CA PRO A 196 -4.25 -1.92 -22.31
C PRO A 196 -3.05 -2.37 -21.47
N ALA A 197 -2.80 -3.68 -21.35
CA ALA A 197 -1.70 -4.24 -20.57
C ALA A 197 -0.29 -3.86 -21.11
N ALA A 198 -0.20 -2.85 -21.97
CA ALA A 198 0.85 -2.68 -22.93
C ALA A 198 0.84 -1.27 -23.56
N HIS A 199 1.90 -0.46 -23.63
CA HIS A 199 3.32 -0.56 -23.23
C HIS A 199 3.93 -1.97 -23.17
N ARG A 200 3.58 -2.82 -24.16
CA ARG A 200 3.98 -4.22 -24.33
C ARG A 200 5.50 -4.37 -24.03
N LEU A 201 5.85 -5.34 -23.20
CA LEU A 201 7.19 -5.93 -22.91
C LEU A 201 8.13 -5.33 -21.85
N HIS A 202 7.93 -4.17 -21.22
CA HIS A 202 8.97 -3.64 -20.29
C HIS A 202 8.56 -3.03 -18.94
N ARG A 203 7.32 -3.17 -18.45
CA ARG A 203 7.06 -3.03 -17.00
C ARG A 203 6.03 -4.07 -16.50
N PRO A 204 6.39 -4.94 -15.55
CA PRO A 204 5.44 -5.88 -14.97
C PRO A 204 4.44 -5.15 -14.06
N LEU A 205 3.31 -5.82 -13.80
CA LEU A 205 2.40 -5.54 -12.71
C LEU A 205 3.21 -5.12 -11.47
N LYS A 206 2.95 -3.91 -10.98
CA LYS A 206 3.78 -3.27 -9.95
C LYS A 206 3.29 -3.70 -8.59
N ARG A 207 4.18 -4.28 -7.79
CA ARG A 207 3.94 -4.39 -6.35
C ARG A 207 4.09 -3.01 -5.72
N LEU A 208 3.03 -2.53 -5.06
CA LEU A 208 3.05 -1.29 -4.30
C LEU A 208 3.36 -1.63 -2.84
N GLU A 209 4.52 -1.19 -2.35
CA GLU A 209 4.84 -1.23 -0.92
C GLU A 209 3.97 -0.23 -0.13
N PRO A 210 3.84 -0.38 1.20
CA PRO A 210 3.10 0.57 2.03
C PRO A 210 3.49 2.02 1.73
N HIS A 211 2.49 2.90 1.62
CA HIS A 211 2.62 4.31 1.26
C HIS A 211 3.17 4.61 -0.16
N ALA A 212 3.46 3.59 -0.97
CA ALA A 212 3.81 3.79 -2.38
C ALA A 212 2.55 3.96 -3.25
N ASN A 213 2.72 4.61 -4.39
CA ASN A 213 1.71 4.69 -5.42
C ASN A 213 2.26 4.37 -6.82
N GLY A 214 1.35 4.13 -7.74
CA GLY A 214 1.62 4.08 -9.17
C GLY A 214 0.57 4.90 -9.92
N VAL A 215 0.96 5.39 -11.10
CA VAL A 215 0.07 6.07 -12.03
C VAL A 215 0.13 5.32 -13.36
N TRP A 216 -1.03 4.92 -13.85
CA TRP A 216 -1.20 4.24 -15.14
C TRP A 216 -1.94 5.19 -16.06
N LEU A 217 -1.42 5.37 -17.27
CA LEU A 217 -2.02 6.24 -18.28
C LEU A 217 -2.98 5.44 -19.16
N ALA A 218 -4.10 6.06 -19.50
CA ALA A 218 -4.97 5.59 -20.57
C ALA A 218 -4.37 5.98 -21.92
N GLU A 219 -4.59 5.16 -22.94
CA GLU A 219 -4.24 5.54 -24.31
C GLU A 219 -5.28 6.55 -24.83
N PRO A 220 -4.91 7.81 -25.11
CA PRO A 220 -5.88 8.86 -25.41
C PRO A 220 -6.74 8.56 -26.64
N ASP A 221 -6.11 8.05 -27.70
CA ASP A 221 -6.79 7.72 -28.95
C ASP A 221 -7.79 6.57 -28.77
N HIS A 222 -7.40 5.55 -28.00
CA HIS A 222 -8.28 4.42 -27.73
C HIS A 222 -9.48 4.84 -26.88
N LEU A 223 -9.26 5.68 -25.86
CA LEU A 223 -10.34 6.23 -25.04
C LEU A 223 -11.32 7.03 -25.89
N ARG A 224 -10.81 7.90 -26.77
CA ARG A 224 -11.61 8.70 -27.71
C ARG A 224 -12.43 7.80 -28.64
N LEU A 225 -11.82 6.77 -29.23
CA LEU A 225 -12.50 5.82 -30.10
C LEU A 225 -13.63 5.07 -29.38
N ILE A 226 -13.38 4.59 -28.16
CA ILE A 226 -14.41 3.92 -27.35
C ILE A 226 -15.57 4.87 -27.05
N THR A 227 -15.28 6.10 -26.61
CA THR A 227 -16.32 7.07 -26.30
C THR A 227 -17.13 7.44 -27.55
N GLN A 228 -16.49 7.61 -28.71
CA GLN A 228 -17.19 7.85 -29.97
C GLN A 228 -18.13 6.70 -30.34
N GLU A 229 -17.69 5.45 -30.19
CA GLU A 229 -18.51 4.26 -30.44
C GLU A 229 -19.70 4.14 -29.47
N LEU A 230 -19.49 4.47 -28.20
CA LEU A 230 -20.58 4.53 -27.21
C LEU A 230 -21.62 5.59 -27.62
N ILE A 231 -21.18 6.80 -27.94
CA ILE A 231 -22.06 7.91 -28.32
C ILE A 231 -22.83 7.60 -29.61
N ARG A 232 -22.18 6.97 -30.61
CA ARG A 232 -22.83 6.49 -31.85
C ARG A 232 -23.99 5.54 -31.58
N LYS A 233 -23.88 4.73 -30.52
CA LYS A 233 -24.92 3.81 -30.05
C LYS A 233 -25.86 4.48 -29.05
N ALA A 234 -25.90 5.80 -28.98
CA ALA A 234 -26.68 6.54 -28.01
C ALA A 234 -26.37 6.14 -26.55
N TRP A 235 -25.13 5.79 -26.22
CA TRP A 235 -24.65 5.61 -24.84
C TRP A 235 -23.66 6.73 -24.52
N VAL A 236 -24.03 7.66 -23.65
CA VAL A 236 -23.25 8.86 -23.36
C VAL A 236 -22.66 8.73 -21.95
N PRO A 237 -21.33 8.82 -21.79
CA PRO A 237 -20.71 8.88 -20.47
C PRO A 237 -21.14 10.14 -19.71
N ILE A 238 -21.78 9.95 -18.55
CA ILE A 238 -22.20 11.05 -17.67
C ILE A 238 -21.09 11.34 -16.66
N ARG A 239 -20.56 10.28 -16.07
CA ARG A 239 -19.46 10.31 -15.09
C ARG A 239 -18.61 9.06 -15.23
N PHE A 240 -17.41 9.12 -14.70
CA PHE A 240 -16.47 8.00 -14.71
C PHE A 240 -15.75 7.89 -13.36
N ARG A 241 -15.18 6.72 -13.07
CA ARG A 241 -14.29 6.52 -11.93
C ARG A 241 -13.16 5.58 -12.30
N GLY A 242 -11.98 5.81 -11.73
CA GLY A 242 -10.89 4.85 -11.80
C GLY A 242 -11.20 3.57 -11.02
N PHE A 243 -10.60 2.46 -11.42
CA PHE A 243 -10.54 1.25 -10.62
C PHE A 243 -9.15 0.60 -10.71
N GLY A 244 -8.80 -0.14 -9.65
CA GLY A 244 -7.61 -0.98 -9.60
C GLY A 244 -7.96 -2.39 -9.13
N ASP A 245 -7.54 -3.39 -9.88
CA ASP A 245 -7.58 -4.80 -9.51
C ASP A 245 -6.32 -5.14 -8.74
N LEU A 246 -6.48 -5.57 -7.49
CA LEU A 246 -5.38 -5.97 -6.64
C LEU A 246 -5.10 -7.47 -6.80
N GLY A 247 -3.85 -7.89 -6.60
CA GLY A 247 -3.44 -9.29 -6.64
C GLY A 247 -4.12 -10.21 -5.61
N SER A 248 -4.89 -9.64 -4.68
CA SER A 248 -5.81 -10.39 -3.81
C SER A 248 -7.12 -10.81 -4.51
N GLY A 249 -7.35 -10.40 -5.76
CA GLY A 249 -8.63 -10.54 -6.47
C GLY A 249 -9.65 -9.45 -6.11
N THR A 250 -9.28 -8.44 -5.33
CA THR A 250 -10.16 -7.34 -4.93
C THR A 250 -10.09 -6.21 -5.95
N ARG A 251 -11.24 -5.76 -6.48
CA ARG A 251 -11.34 -4.51 -7.23
C ARG A 251 -11.67 -3.35 -6.32
N VAL A 252 -10.85 -2.30 -6.35
CA VAL A 252 -11.06 -1.05 -5.62
C VAL A 252 -11.49 0.03 -6.60
N TYR A 253 -12.48 0.84 -6.22
CA TYR A 253 -13.00 1.93 -7.04
C TYR A 253 -12.68 3.27 -6.42
N GLY A 254 -12.33 4.23 -7.28
CA GLY A 254 -12.21 5.63 -6.90
C GLY A 254 -13.56 6.36 -6.85
N PRO A 255 -13.53 7.66 -6.52
CA PRO A 255 -14.71 8.50 -6.57
C PRO A 255 -15.21 8.69 -8.00
N TRP A 256 -16.50 8.98 -8.14
CA TRP A 256 -17.08 9.40 -9.41
C TRP A 256 -16.70 10.85 -9.73
N VAL A 257 -16.32 11.08 -10.99
CA VAL A 257 -15.96 12.39 -11.54
C VAL A 257 -16.80 12.64 -12.80
N SER A 258 -17.21 13.89 -13.04
CA SER A 258 -17.94 14.24 -14.26
C SER A 258 -17.15 13.87 -15.51
N ALA A 259 -17.80 13.25 -16.50
CA ALA A 259 -17.16 12.90 -17.76
C ALA A 259 -16.65 14.12 -18.54
N LEU A 260 -17.12 15.33 -18.24
CA LEU A 260 -16.61 16.60 -18.78
C LEU A 260 -15.08 16.76 -18.63
N HIS A 261 -14.50 16.17 -17.58
CA HIS A 261 -13.07 16.26 -17.29
C HIS A 261 -12.21 15.28 -18.10
N LEU A 262 -12.82 14.38 -18.89
CA LEU A 262 -12.07 13.54 -19.81
C LEU A 262 -11.40 14.42 -20.89
N PRO A 263 -10.11 14.21 -21.20
CA PRO A 263 -9.38 14.99 -22.22
C PRO A 263 -9.71 14.51 -23.66
N ILE A 264 -10.98 14.21 -23.91
CA ILE A 264 -11.50 13.75 -25.21
C ILE A 264 -12.44 14.76 -25.85
N TRP A 265 -12.93 15.71 -25.05
CA TRP A 265 -13.88 16.74 -25.47
C TRP A 265 -13.16 17.94 -26.08
N GLU A 266 -13.83 18.59 -27.02
CA GLU A 266 -13.44 19.92 -27.50
C GLU A 266 -13.78 21.00 -26.46
N ASP A 267 -13.13 22.16 -26.56
CA ASP A 267 -13.23 23.24 -25.56
C ASP A 267 -14.65 23.82 -25.41
N HIS A 268 -15.50 23.66 -26.42
CA HIS A 268 -16.88 24.15 -26.41
C HIS A 268 -17.83 23.27 -25.58
N VAL A 269 -17.41 22.08 -25.16
CA VAL A 269 -18.26 21.14 -24.40
C VAL A 269 -18.38 21.60 -22.95
N THR A 270 -19.63 21.81 -22.49
CA THR A 270 -19.96 22.18 -21.11
C THR A 270 -20.72 21.06 -20.40
N GLN A 271 -20.89 21.19 -19.08
CA GLN A 271 -21.72 20.23 -18.31
C GLN A 271 -23.17 20.22 -18.82
N GLU A 272 -23.75 21.39 -19.08
CA GLU A 272 -25.11 21.53 -19.61
C GLU A 272 -25.27 20.85 -20.98
N TRP A 273 -24.27 20.99 -21.85
CA TRP A 273 -24.26 20.31 -23.14
C TRP A 273 -24.19 18.78 -22.98
N LEU A 274 -23.33 18.29 -22.08
CA LEU A 274 -23.18 16.86 -21.82
C LEU A 274 -24.47 16.26 -21.25
N ASP A 275 -25.13 16.96 -20.33
CA ASP A 275 -26.40 16.55 -19.74
C ASP A 275 -27.52 16.50 -20.80
N ALA A 276 -27.59 17.52 -21.67
CA ALA A 276 -28.54 17.56 -22.78
C ALA A 276 -28.30 16.43 -23.81
N LEU A 277 -27.04 16.13 -24.10
CA LEU A 277 -26.66 15.00 -24.97
C LEU A 277 -27.08 13.67 -24.33
N ALA A 278 -26.81 13.47 -23.04
CA ALA A 278 -27.17 12.26 -22.32
C ALA A 278 -28.70 12.05 -22.29
N GLN A 279 -29.47 13.11 -22.07
CA GLN A 279 -30.93 13.07 -22.12
C GLN A 279 -31.46 12.70 -23.52
N THR A 280 -30.92 13.34 -24.57
CA THR A 280 -31.27 13.02 -25.97
C THR A 280 -30.95 11.57 -26.33
N ALA A 281 -29.82 11.07 -25.86
CA ALA A 281 -29.41 9.69 -26.07
C ALA A 281 -30.35 8.71 -25.36
N LYS A 282 -30.76 9.01 -24.13
CA LYS A 282 -31.76 8.22 -23.38
C LYS A 282 -33.08 8.11 -24.13
N GLU A 283 -33.61 9.22 -24.64
CA GLU A 283 -34.84 9.24 -25.43
C GLU A 283 -34.72 8.42 -26.73
N THR A 284 -33.54 8.48 -27.38
CA THR A 284 -33.24 7.66 -28.55
C THR A 284 -33.26 6.16 -28.22
N ARG A 285 -32.63 5.74 -27.11
CA ARG A 285 -32.63 4.34 -26.66
C ARG A 285 -34.06 3.82 -26.41
N VAL A 286 -34.91 4.64 -25.78
CA VAL A 286 -36.32 4.33 -25.54
C VAL A 286 -37.08 4.13 -26.85
N LYS A 287 -36.90 5.02 -27.84
CA LYS A 287 -37.54 4.91 -29.17
C LYS A 287 -37.09 3.66 -29.94
N LEU A 288 -35.84 3.25 -29.78
CA LEU A 288 -35.27 2.04 -30.40
C LEU A 288 -35.66 0.73 -29.68
N GLY A 289 -36.43 0.81 -28.59
CA GLY A 289 -36.86 -0.36 -27.82
C GLY A 289 -35.75 -1.02 -27.02
N TRP A 290 -34.63 -0.33 -26.79
CA TRP A 290 -33.54 -0.84 -25.97
C TRP A 290 -33.95 -0.71 -24.50
N LYS A 291 -34.02 -1.85 -23.80
CA LYS A 291 -34.25 -1.87 -22.34
C LYS A 291 -32.92 -1.64 -21.61
N PRO A 292 -32.93 -0.97 -20.45
CA PRO A 292 -31.74 -0.77 -19.63
C PRO A 292 -31.07 -2.09 -19.23
#